data_AF-A0A968CNK6-F1
#
_entry.id   AF-A0A968CNK6-F1
#
_cell.length_a   1.000
_cell.length_b   1.000
_cell.length_c   1.000
_cell.angle_alpha   90.00
_cell.angle_beta   90.00
_cell.angle_gamma   90.00
#
_symmetry.space_group_name_H-M   'P 1'
#
loop_
_entity.id
_entity.type
_entity.pdbx_description
1 polymer ?
#
loop_
_entity_poly.entity_id
_entity_poly.type
_entity_poly.pdbx_seq_one_letter_code
_entity_poly.pdbx_strand_id
1 'polypeptide(L)' 'MQLAEMAQATDRAAALARRLLTFSRQQEPSRRPTKLGPLTEEVLGLIRPMLSQRELALEMHVDDDLPEIRADPT' A
#
# COMPACT_ATOMS: atom_id res chain seq x y z
N MET A 1 10.80 1.32 -29.82
CA MET A 1 11.54 2.04 -28.77
C MET A 1 10.82 3.30 -28.29
N GLN A 2 10.48 4.26 -29.15
CA GLN A 2 9.91 5.55 -28.74
C GLN A 2 8.58 5.49 -27.96
N LEU A 3 7.65 4.59 -28.31
CA LEU A 3 6.36 4.50 -27.62
C LEU A 3 6.49 4.05 -26.14
N ALA A 4 7.43 3.14 -25.86
CA ALA A 4 7.70 2.65 -24.50
C ALA A 4 8.33 3.74 -23.62
N GLU A 5 9.22 4.55 -24.19
CA GLU A 5 9.84 5.70 -23.50
C GLU A 5 8.80 6.78 -23.18
N MET A 6 7.90 7.07 -24.13
CA MET A 6 6.78 8.00 -23.90
C MET A 6 5.85 7.50 -22.79
N ALA A 7 5.47 6.22 -22.81
CA ALA A 7 4.63 5.63 -21.78
C ALA A 7 5.28 5.72 -20.39
N GLN A 8 6.58 5.40 -20.30
CA GLN A 8 7.31 5.49 -19.03
C GLN A 8 7.43 6.94 -18.53
N ALA A 9 7.61 7.91 -19.42
CA ALA A 9 7.64 9.32 -19.07
C ALA A 9 6.28 9.81 -18.55
N THR A 10 5.18 9.39 -19.18
CA THR A 10 3.82 9.71 -18.72
C THR A 10 3.51 9.08 -17.38
N ASP A 11 3.94 7.84 -17.13
CA ASP A 11 3.75 7.16 -15.85
C ASP A 11 4.45 7.89 -14.70
N ARG A 12 5.69 8.35 -14.93
CA ARG A 12 6.44 9.14 -13.95
C ARG A 12 5.76 10.48 -13.66
N ALA A 13 5.32 11.20 -14.69
CA ALA A 13 4.63 12.48 -14.52
C ALA A 13 3.32 12.30 -13.74
N ALA A 14 2.53 11.28 -14.08
CA ALA A 14 1.31 10.95 -13.38
C ALA A 14 1.56 10.54 -11.91
N ALA A 15 2.63 9.77 -11.65
CA ALA A 15 3.03 9.42 -10.30
C ALA A 15 3.42 10.65 -9.46
N LEU A 16 4.14 11.61 -10.05
CA LEU A 16 4.51 12.87 -9.38
C LEU A 16 3.26 13.72 -9.07
N ALA A 17 2.36 13.89 -10.05
CA ALA A 17 1.11 14.61 -9.86
C ALA A 17 0.25 13.99 -8.75
N ARG A 18 0.11 12.65 -8.74
CA ARG A 18 -0.59 11.93 -7.65
C ARG A 18 0.03 12.21 -6.30
N ARG A 19 1.36 12.15 -6.16
CA ARG A 19 2.06 12.44 -4.89
C ARG A 19 1.80 13.86 -4.40
N LEU A 20 1.84 14.85 -5.30
CA LEU A 20 1.55 16.25 -4.97
C LEU A 20 0.10 16.43 -4.51
N LEU A 21 -0.86 15.81 -5.20
CA LEU A 21 -2.27 15.84 -4.82
C LEU A 21 -2.51 15.14 -3.48
N THR A 22 -1.89 13.98 -3.25
CA THR A 22 -1.94 13.28 -1.95
C THR A 22 -1.39 14.16 -0.83
N PHE A 23 -0.27 14.83 -1.06
CA PHE A 23 0.33 15.73 -0.05
C PHE A 23 -0.51 16.99 0.19
N SER A 24 -1.09 17.57 -0.86
CA SER A 24 -1.94 18.76 -0.74
C SER A 24 -3.29 18.48 -0.08
N ARG A 25 -3.75 17.22 -0.09
CA ARG A 25 -5.04 16.82 0.47
C ARG A 25 -4.95 16.76 1.99
N GLN A 26 -5.23 17.90 2.64
CA GLN A 26 -5.52 17.95 4.07
C GLN A 26 -6.89 17.31 4.32
N GLN A 27 -6.92 16.00 4.51
CA GLN A 27 -8.11 15.29 4.97
C GLN A 27 -7.96 14.93 6.43
N GLU A 28 -9.03 15.14 7.19
CA GLU A 28 -9.09 14.71 8.58
C GLU A 28 -9.15 13.17 8.61
N PRO A 29 -8.22 12.49 9.30
CA PRO A 29 -8.16 11.04 9.31
C PRO A 29 -9.45 10.42 9.86
N SER A 30 -10.03 9.46 9.14
CA SER A 30 -11.24 8.76 9.55
C SER A 30 -10.91 7.61 10.50
N ARG A 31 -10.56 7.96 11.75
CA ARG A 31 -10.12 6.98 12.74
C ARG A 31 -11.27 6.11 13.25
N ARG A 32 -11.26 4.84 12.86
CA ARG A 32 -12.21 3.80 13.28
C ARG A 32 -11.51 2.62 13.96
N PRO A 33 -12.21 1.88 14.85
CA PRO A 33 -11.72 0.59 15.34
C PRO A 33 -11.36 -0.32 14.16
N THR A 34 -10.12 -0.82 14.17
CA THR A 34 -9.52 -1.55 13.05
C THR A 34 -8.80 -2.78 13.59
N LYS A 35 -9.08 -3.95 13.00
CA LYS A 35 -8.37 -5.19 13.29
C LYS A 35 -7.11 -5.25 12.44
N LEU A 36 -5.95 -5.16 13.09
CA LEU A 36 -4.67 -5.14 12.38
C LEU A 36 -4.37 -6.46 11.66
N GLY A 37 -4.67 -7.61 12.26
CA GLY A 37 -4.36 -8.92 11.65
C GLY A 37 -4.90 -9.07 10.23
N PRO A 38 -6.23 -9.02 10.03
CA PRO A 38 -6.82 -9.10 8.69
C PRO A 38 -6.31 -8.02 7.72
N LEU A 39 -6.10 -6.79 8.21
CA LEU A 39 -5.57 -5.70 7.40
C LEU A 39 -4.14 -6.00 6.91
N THR A 40 -3.28 -6.50 7.80
CA THR A 40 -1.90 -6.87 7.44
C THR A 40 -1.86 -8.06 6.49
N GLU A 41 -2.73 -9.05 6.66
CA GLU A 41 -2.86 -10.19 5.73
C GLU A 41 -3.27 -9.75 4.32
N GLU A 42 -4.24 -8.83 4.22
CA GLU A 42 -4.67 -8.26 2.94
C GLU A 42 -3.50 -7.55 2.22
N VAL A 43 -2.78 -6.69 2.94
CA VAL A 43 -1.62 -5.97 2.40
C VAL A 43 -0.51 -6.94 1.99
N LEU A 44 -0.26 -7.99 2.78
CA LEU A 44 0.70 -9.03 2.41
C LEU A 44 0.30 -9.76 1.12
N GLY A 45 -0.99 -10.03 0.94
CA GLY A 45 -1.53 -10.60 -0.30
C GLY A 45 -1.18 -9.78 -1.54
N LEU A 46 -1.22 -8.44 -1.42
CA LEU A 46 -0.88 -7.52 -2.52
C LEU A 46 0.61 -7.55 -2.88
N ILE A 47 1.51 -7.70 -1.91
CA ILE A 47 2.95 -7.66 -2.14
C ILE A 47 3.57 -9.04 -2.42
N ARG A 48 2.88 -10.14 -2.10
CA ARG A 48 3.35 -11.52 -2.29
C ARG A 48 3.83 -11.84 -3.71
N PRO A 49 3.19 -11.35 -4.79
CA PRO A 49 3.71 -11.54 -6.15
C PRO A 49 5.10 -10.92 -6.35
N MET A 50 5.34 -9.73 -5.81
CA MET A 50 6.64 -9.05 -5.92
C MET A 50 7.75 -9.78 -5.16
N LEU A 51 7.42 -10.39 -4.02
CA LEU A 51 8.36 -11.18 -3.22
C LEU A 51 8.70 -12.51 -3.93
N SER A 52 7.69 -13.17 -4.49
CA SER A 52 7.85 -14.45 -5.21
C SER A 52 8.75 -14.31 -6.44
N GLN A 53 8.66 -13.19 -7.16
CA GLN A 53 9.55 -12.88 -8.30
C GLN A 53 11.03 -12.76 -7.91
N ARG A 54 11.33 -12.53 -6.63
CA ARG A 54 12.69 -12.35 -6.11
C ARG A 54 13.15 -13.53 -5.27
N GLU A 55 12.40 -14.63 -5.24
CA GLU A 55 12.67 -15.81 -4.40
C GLU A 55 12.80 -15.46 -2.91
N LEU A 56 12.09 -14.42 -2.45
CA LEU A 56 12.10 -13.98 -1.06
C LEU A 56 10.92 -14.58 -0.30
N ALA A 57 11.21 -15.18 0.86
CA ALA A 57 10.21 -15.57 1.83
C ALA A 57 9.95 -14.44 2.83
N LEU A 58 8.68 -14.25 3.21
CA LEU A 58 8.26 -13.34 4.27
C LEU A 58 7.50 -14.15 5.31
N GLU A 59 7.97 -14.10 6.54
CA GLU A 59 7.30 -14.68 7.71
C GLU A 59 6.58 -13.57 8.48
N MET A 60 5.32 -13.80 8.78
CA MET A 60 4.51 -12.90 9.59
C MET A 60 3.95 -13.68 10.77
N HIS A 61 4.08 -13.09 11.96
CA HIS A 61 3.49 -13.60 13.19
C HIS A 61 2.54 -12.53 13.72
N VAL A 62 1.26 -12.89 13.81
CA VAL A 62 0.19 -12.05 14.35
C VAL A 62 -0.54 -12.90 15.36
N ASP A 63 -0.73 -12.38 16.59
CA ASP A 63 -1.50 -13.11 17.60
C ASP A 63 -3.00 -13.06 17.27
N ASP A 64 -3.71 -14.17 17.50
CA ASP A 64 -5.14 -14.28 17.18
C ASP A 64 -6.01 -13.35 18.04
N ASP A 65 -5.50 -12.88 19.19
CA ASP A 65 -6.19 -12.05 20.17
C ASP A 65 -5.82 -10.55 20.09
N LEU A 66 -5.30 -10.09 18.95
CA LEU A 66 -4.97 -8.68 18.77
C LEU A 66 -6.19 -7.77 19.01
N PRO A 67 -6.07 -6.76 19.89
CA PRO A 67 -7.15 -5.81 20.12
C PRO A 67 -7.36 -4.92 18.90
N GLU A 68 -8.58 -4.42 18.75
CA GLU A 68 -8.86 -3.37 17.77
C GLU A 68 -8.18 -2.06 18.18
N ILE A 69 -7.54 -1.39 17.23
CA ILE A 69 -6.94 -0.07 17.44
C ILE A 69 -7.70 1.01 16.67
N ARG A 70 -7.65 2.25 17.15
CA ARG A 70 -8.17 3.39 16.38
C ARG A 70 -7.17 3.79 15.30
N ALA A 71 -7.46 3.41 14.06
CA ALA A 71 -6.64 3.72 12.90
C ALA A 71 -7.49 4.28 11.76
N ASP A 72 -6.85 4.97 10.81
CA ASP A 72 -7.43 5.24 9.50
C ASP A 72 -6.90 4.15 8.54
N PRO A 73 -7.75 3.22 8.06
CA PRO A 73 -7.31 2.11 7.21
C PRO A 73 -7.38 2.44 5.70
N THR A 74 -7.54 3.71 5.32
CA THR A 74 -7.69 4.14 3.91
C THR A 74 -6.50 4.88 3.34
#